data_AF-A0A6P0APZ0-F1
#
_entry.id   AF-A0A6P0APZ0-F1
#
_cell.length_a   1.000
_cell.length_b   1.000
_cell.length_c   1.000
_cell.angle_alpha   90.00
_cell.angle_beta   90.00
_cell.angle_gamma   90.00
#
_symmetry.space_group_name_H-M   'P 1'
#
loop_
_entity.id
_entity.type
_entity.pdbx_description
1 polymer ?
#
loop_
_entity_poly.entity_id
_entity_poly.type
_entity_poly.pdbx_seq_one_letter_code
_entity_poly.pdbx_strand_id
1 'polypeptide(L)'
;MHRQQHVVGGQAGRQPYSLALMSPDLPEAKADGFHRLNPKGRIPVLIAENFTLTEAPATLFHLGLTNPGAGLLGAGAENIVRSIEWFNWLSSAVHAVAVRMIRRSA
;
A
#
# COMPACT_ATOMS: atom_id res chain seq x y z
N MET A 1 -21.40 -3.21 -10.69
CA MET A 1 -21.46 -1.81 -10.23
C MET A 1 -20.93 -1.73 -8.80
N HIS A 2 -19.61 -1.75 -8.60
CA HIS A 2 -19.00 -1.46 -7.30
C HIS A 2 -17.73 -0.65 -7.56
N ARG A 3 -17.89 0.67 -7.54
CA ARG A 3 -16.80 1.62 -7.69
C ARG A 3 -16.12 1.73 -6.32
N GLN A 4 -15.12 0.89 -6.07
CA GLN A 4 -14.23 1.11 -4.93
C GLN A 4 -13.33 2.30 -5.29
N GLN A 5 -13.83 3.50 -4.99
CA GLN A 5 -13.05 4.73 -5.06
C GLN A 5 -12.10 4.71 -3.86
N HIS A 6 -10.90 4.18 -4.02
CA HIS A 6 -9.86 4.33 -3.01
C HIS A 6 -9.18 5.67 -3.23
N VAL A 7 -9.78 6.69 -2.63
CA VAL A 7 -9.19 8.01 -2.42
C VAL A 7 -8.27 7.93 -1.21
N VAL A 8 -7.00 8.30 -1.39
CA VAL A 8 -6.21 8.90 -0.31
C VAL A 8 -5.62 10.18 -0.88
N GLY A 9 -6.40 11.26 -0.82
CA GLY A 9 -5.86 12.60 -0.80
C GLY A 9 -5.54 12.91 0.66
N GLY A 10 -4.27 12.84 1.03
CA GLY A 10 -3.85 13.19 2.38
C GLY A 10 -2.36 13.49 2.39
N GLN A 11 -2.00 14.68 2.86
CA GLN A 11 -0.59 14.99 3.15
C GLN A 11 -0.07 14.00 4.19
N ALA A 12 0.60 12.94 3.75
CA ALA A 12 1.31 12.03 4.63
C ALA A 12 2.73 12.58 4.88
N GLY A 13 2.80 13.74 5.54
CA GLY A 13 4.06 14.40 5.89
C GLY A 13 4.80 14.99 4.67
N ARG A 14 5.19 16.27 4.80
CA ARG A 14 6.18 17.11 4.09
C ARG A 14 6.74 16.77 2.69
N GLN A 15 6.85 15.52 2.24
CA GLN A 15 7.35 15.10 0.93
C GLN A 15 6.22 15.11 -0.12
N PRO A 16 6.34 15.87 -1.22
CA PRO A 16 5.38 15.82 -2.30
C PRO A 16 5.46 14.46 -3.01
N TYR A 17 4.32 13.80 -3.18
CA TYR A 17 4.20 12.59 -3.99
C TYR A 17 3.20 12.83 -5.12
N SER A 18 3.42 12.17 -6.26
CA SER A 18 2.45 12.13 -7.36
C SER A 18 1.65 10.83 -7.27
N LEU A 19 0.33 10.92 -7.45
CA LEU A 19 -0.55 9.75 -7.43
C LEU A 19 -0.91 9.32 -8.86
N ALA A 20 -0.57 8.08 -9.17
CA ALA A 20 -1.15 7.37 -10.31
C ALA A 20 -2.26 6.45 -9.79
N LEU A 21 -3.52 6.84 -10.00
CA LEU A 21 -4.66 6.00 -9.64
C LEU A 21 -4.72 4.80 -10.58
N MET A 22 -4.83 3.62 -9.99
CA MET A 22 -4.88 2.37 -10.74
C MET A 22 -5.86 1.41 -10.06
N SER A 23 -6.68 0.75 -10.87
CA SER A 23 -7.55 -0.32 -10.39
C SER A 23 -7.01 -1.67 -10.86
N PRO A 24 -6.93 -2.69 -10.00
CA PRO A 24 -6.56 -4.05 -10.41
C PRO A 24 -7.48 -4.64 -11.49
N ASP A 25 -8.72 -4.13 -11.55
CA ASP A 25 -9.75 -4.62 -12.46
C ASP A 25 -9.71 -3.92 -13.84
N LEU A 26 -8.95 -2.83 -13.97
CA LEU A 26 -8.86 -2.04 -15.19
C LEU A 26 -7.63 -2.44 -16.06
N PRO A 27 -7.71 -2.26 -17.39
CA PRO A 27 -6.66 -2.70 -18.31
C PRO A 27 -5.29 -2.08 -18.05
N GLU A 28 -5.22 -0.85 -17.52
CA GLU A 28 -3.95 -0.18 -17.22
C GLU A 28 -3.09 -0.91 -16.18
N ALA A 29 -3.71 -1.64 -15.24
CA ALA A 29 -2.99 -2.48 -14.26
C ALA A 29 -2.50 -3.81 -14.85
N LYS A 30 -2.98 -4.16 -16.05
CA LYS A 30 -2.61 -5.37 -16.81
C LYS A 30 -1.73 -5.04 -18.01
N ALA A 31 -1.46 -3.77 -18.26
CA ALA A 31 -0.57 -3.34 -19.33
C ALA A 31 0.87 -3.77 -19.04
N ASP A 32 1.61 -4.14 -20.08
CA ASP A 32 3.01 -4.59 -19.98
C ASP A 32 3.91 -3.60 -19.23
N GLY A 33 3.59 -2.31 -19.30
CA GLY A 33 4.29 -1.26 -18.57
C GLY A 33 4.19 -1.40 -17.04
N PHE A 34 3.04 -1.83 -16.50
CA PHE A 34 2.87 -2.00 -15.05
C PHE A 34 3.53 -3.28 -14.54
N HIS A 35 3.46 -4.38 -15.29
CA HIS A 35 4.13 -5.63 -14.93
C HIS A 35 5.67 -5.49 -14.90
N ARG A 36 6.23 -4.56 -15.67
CA ARG A 36 7.65 -4.18 -15.57
C ARG A 36 7.99 -3.51 -14.24
N LEU A 37 7.05 -2.75 -13.65
CA LEU A 37 7.23 -2.10 -12.34
C LEU A 37 6.99 -3.07 -11.19
N ASN A 38 5.94 -3.89 -11.29
CA ASN A 38 5.65 -4.93 -10.32
C ASN A 38 5.22 -6.22 -11.05
N PRO A 39 6.11 -7.22 -11.16
CA PRO A 39 5.79 -8.49 -11.79
C PRO A 39 4.58 -9.20 -11.18
N LYS A 40 4.26 -8.93 -9.90
CA LYS A 40 3.09 -9.49 -9.22
C LYS A 40 1.75 -8.94 -9.74
N GLY A 41 1.77 -7.84 -10.51
CA GLY A 41 0.55 -7.19 -11.02
C GLY A 41 -0.39 -6.71 -9.90
N ARG A 42 0.17 -6.31 -8.76
CA ARG A 42 -0.59 -5.84 -7.59
C ARG A 42 -0.24 -4.39 -7.26
N ILE A 43 -1.20 -3.69 -6.68
CA ILE A 43 -1.00 -2.40 -6.04
C ILE A 43 -0.98 -2.59 -4.51
N PRO A 44 -0.35 -1.69 -3.73
CA PRO A 44 0.37 -0.48 -4.16
C PRO A 44 1.78 -0.76 -4.71
N VAL A 45 2.30 0.19 -5.49
CA VAL A 45 3.70 0.31 -5.88
C VAL A 45 4.15 1.73 -5.55
N LEU A 46 5.24 1.86 -4.79
CA LEU A 46 5.90 3.13 -4.51
C LEU A 46 7.19 3.19 -5.32
N ILE A 47 7.36 4.24 -6.11
CA ILE A 47 8.62 4.54 -6.81
C ILE A 47 9.29 5.66 -6.05
N ALA A 48 10.43 5.37 -5.42
CA ALA A 48 11.30 6.35 -4.81
C ALA A 48 12.51 6.62 -5.73
N GLU A 49 13.34 7.60 -5.38
CA GLU A 49 14.48 8.01 -6.22
C GLU A 49 15.42 6.86 -6.58
N ASN A 50 15.66 5.93 -5.65
CA ASN A 50 16.69 4.88 -5.80
C ASN A 50 16.13 3.47 -5.80
N PHE A 51 14.83 3.30 -5.58
CA PHE A 51 14.23 1.98 -5.45
C PHE A 51 12.73 1.99 -5.71
N THR A 52 12.21 0.81 -6.05
CA THR A 52 10.76 0.55 -6.15
C THR A 52 10.35 -0.38 -5.02
N LEU A 53 9.28 -0.03 -4.32
CA LEU A 53 8.72 -0.80 -3.22
C LEU A 53 7.33 -1.32 -3.60
N THR A 54 7.06 -2.54 -3.19
CA THR A 54 5.75 -3.18 -3.32
C THR A 54 5.34 -3.73 -1.96
N GLU A 55 4.10 -4.20 -1.83
CA GLU A 55 3.45 -4.57 -0.56
C GLU A 55 3.02 -3.36 0.27
N ALA A 56 1.74 -3.40 0.70
CA ALA A 56 1.17 -2.33 1.52
C ALA A 56 1.90 -2.16 2.87
N PRO A 57 2.21 -3.23 3.64
CA PRO A 57 3.01 -3.13 4.86
C PRO A 57 4.33 -2.38 4.69
N ALA A 58 5.12 -2.74 3.67
CA ALA A 58 6.42 -2.14 3.44
C ALA A 58 6.29 -0.67 3.03
N THR A 59 5.32 -0.37 2.16
CA THR A 59 5.02 1.01 1.72
C THR A 59 4.64 1.90 2.90
N LEU A 60 3.71 1.45 3.74
CA LEU A 60 3.28 2.19 4.93
C LEU A 60 4.42 2.38 5.93
N PHE A 61 5.23 1.34 6.13
CA PHE A 61 6.39 1.40 7.01
C PHE A 61 7.43 2.41 6.53
N HIS A 62 7.75 2.40 5.23
CA HIS A 62 8.67 3.37 4.64
C HIS A 62 8.16 4.82 4.80
N LEU A 63 6.87 5.06 4.53
CA LEU A 63 6.27 6.38 4.72
C LEU A 63 6.34 6.85 6.18
N GLY A 64 6.10 5.94 7.12
CA GLY A 64 6.21 6.24 8.55
C GLY A 64 7.63 6.56 9.01
N LEU A 65 8.63 5.82 8.51
CA LEU A 65 10.04 6.08 8.82
C LEU A 65 10.55 7.40 8.23
N THR A 66 10.12 7.73 7.01
CA THR A 66 10.54 8.95 6.30
C THR A 66 9.78 10.20 6.74
N ASN A 67 8.64 10.03 7.42
CA ASN A 67 7.82 11.12 7.93
C ASN A 67 7.53 10.97 9.44
N PRO A 68 8.56 10.98 10.31
CA PRO A 68 8.36 10.75 11.74
C PRO A 68 7.45 11.80 12.40
N GLY A 69 7.43 13.03 11.88
CA GLY A 69 6.53 14.09 12.36
C GLY A 69 5.04 13.85 12.11
N ALA A 70 4.70 12.89 11.23
CA ALA A 70 3.31 12.47 11.01
C ALA A 70 2.83 11.43 12.04
N GLY A 71 3.73 10.88 12.87
CA GLY A 71 3.37 9.97 13.96
C GLY A 71 2.83 8.60 13.52
N LEU A 72 3.09 8.17 12.28
CA LEU A 72 2.43 7.00 11.67
C LEU A 72 2.81 5.64 12.29
N LEU A 73 4.01 5.49 12.86
CA LEU A 73 4.50 4.25 13.48
C LEU A 73 4.51 4.29 15.01
N GLY A 74 4.07 5.41 15.59
CA GLY A 74 4.32 5.74 17.01
C GLY A 74 5.81 6.04 17.30
N ALA A 75 6.08 6.51 18.52
CA ALA A 75 7.43 6.89 18.95
C ALA A 75 8.12 5.76 19.74
N GLY A 76 9.39 5.51 19.45
CA GLY A 76 10.20 4.51 20.16
C GLY A 76 10.10 3.09 19.61
N ALA A 77 11.06 2.25 20.01
CA ALA A 77 11.27 0.92 19.44
C ALA A 77 10.06 -0.02 19.63
N GLU A 78 9.42 0.03 20.79
CA GLU A 78 8.24 -0.81 21.08
C GLU A 78 7.10 -0.52 20.11
N ASN A 79 6.77 0.75 19.87
CA ASN A 79 5.69 1.14 18.96
C ASN A 79 6.00 0.77 17.50
N ILE A 80 7.26 0.87 17.09
CA ILE A 80 7.71 0.41 15.76
C ILE A 80 7.47 -1.09 15.61
N VAL A 81 7.86 -1.89 16.60
CA VAL A 81 7.66 -3.35 16.58
C VAL A 81 6.17 -3.70 16.58
N ARG A 82 5.35 -3.00 17.39
CA ARG A 82 3.88 -3.16 17.37
C ARG A 82 3.28 -2.82 16.02
N SER A 83 3.75 -1.77 15.36
CA SER A 83 3.28 -1.43 14.01
C SER A 83 3.56 -2.56 13.01
N ILE A 84 4.75 -3.14 13.06
CA ILE A 84 5.13 -4.29 12.22
C ILE A 84 4.27 -5.52 12.55
N GLU A 85 4.02 -5.81 13.83
CA GLU A 85 3.13 -6.90 14.27
C GLU A 85 1.74 -6.76 13.65
N TRP A 86 1.15 -5.57 13.74
CA TRP A 86 -0.16 -5.28 13.14
C TRP A 86 -0.14 -5.38 11.62
N PHE A 87 0.89 -4.86 10.95
CA PHE A 87 1.00 -4.95 9.50
C PHE A 87 1.09 -6.39 9.00
N ASN A 88 1.83 -7.24 9.71
CA ASN A 88 1.94 -8.66 9.39
C ASN A 88 0.60 -9.38 9.57
N TRP A 89 -0.09 -9.15 10.69
CA TRP A 89 -1.40 -9.77 10.93
C TRP A 89 -2.46 -9.29 9.92
N LEU A 90 -2.53 -7.98 9.66
CA LEU A 90 -3.49 -7.41 8.72
C LEU A 90 -3.29 -7.93 7.30
N SER A 91 -2.04 -8.02 6.83
CA SER A 91 -1.76 -8.47 5.46
C SER A 91 -1.95 -9.98 5.27
N SER A 92 -1.52 -10.79 6.24
CA SER A 92 -1.50 -12.25 6.10
C SER A 92 -2.78 -12.95 6.57
N ALA A 93 -3.45 -12.43 7.60
CA ALA A 93 -4.64 -13.06 8.17
C ALA A 93 -5.91 -12.33 7.73
N VAL A 94 -6.00 -11.03 8.00
CA VAL A 94 -7.25 -10.28 7.77
C VAL A 94 -7.51 -10.08 6.29
N HIS A 95 -6.58 -9.47 5.56
CA HIS A 95 -6.76 -9.15 4.14
C HIS A 95 -6.92 -10.42 3.30
N ALA A 96 -6.12 -11.46 3.58
CA ALA A 96 -6.18 -12.72 2.86
C ALA A 96 -7.56 -13.40 2.94
N VAL A 97 -8.23 -13.29 4.08
CA VAL A 97 -9.58 -13.83 4.29
C VAL A 97 -10.64 -12.86 3.75
N ALA A 98 -10.55 -11.58 4.08
CA ALA A 98 -11.53 -10.55 3.71
C ALA A 98 -11.69 -10.43 2.19
N VAL A 99 -10.59 -10.49 1.43
CA VAL A 99 -10.67 -10.46 -0.05
C VAL A 99 -11.45 -11.65 -0.60
N ARG A 100 -11.29 -12.84 -0.02
CA ARG A 100 -12.04 -14.03 -0.46
C ARG A 100 -13.52 -13.93 -0.12
N MET A 101 -13.85 -13.33 1.01
CA MET A 101 -15.24 -13.11 1.43
C MET A 101 -15.94 -12.08 0.54
N ILE A 102 -15.27 -10.95 0.25
CA ILE A 102 -15.84 -9.87 -0.56
C ILE A 102 -15.92 -10.26 -2.04
N ARG A 103 -14.95 -11.03 -2.56
CA ARG A 103 -14.94 -11.49 -3.96
C ARG A 103 -15.81 -12.72 -4.22
N ARG A 104 -16.56 -13.22 -3.23
CA ARG A 104 -17.61 -14.23 -3.45
C ARG A 104 -18.90 -13.51 -3.85
N SER A 105 -18.99 -13.10 -5.11
CA SER A 105 -20.24 -12.85 -5.84
C SER A 105 -19.91 -12.41 -7.28
N ALA A 106 -19.79 -13.38 -8.17
CA ALA A 106 -20.12 -13.32 -9.60
C ALA A 106 -20.09 -14.77 -10.13
#